data_AF-A0A8X6HV24-F1
#
_entry.id   AF-A0A8X6HV24-F1
#
_cell.length_a   1.000
_cell.length_b   1.000
_cell.length_c   1.000
_cell.angle_alpha   90.00
_cell.angle_beta   90.00
_cell.angle_gamma   90.00
#
_symmetry.space_group_name_H-M   'P 1'
#
loop_
_entity.id
_entity.type
_entity.pdbx_description
1 polymer ?
#
loop_
_entity_poly.entity_id
_entity_poly.type
_entity_poly.pdbx_seq_one_letter_code
_entity_poly.pdbx_strand_id
1 'polypeptide(L)'
;MPENFENESLVIIDDWMSDLNGKIAELFTVTSHHSRISVILILQNLFPRNKVMRDISLNAQYIILFKNNRDVGQIQCFARQLYGNKASAFMDAYKKSTQGNFNYLLVDLHIRGRTKNSGSERVYSLIAMDSIGFMSQ
;
A
#
# COMPACT_ATOMS: atom_id res chain seq x y z
N MET A 1 -8.69 -10.27 -17.83
CA MET A 1 -7.43 -9.52 -18.03
C MET A 1 -7.03 -9.67 -19.48
N PRO A 2 -6.64 -8.59 -20.16
CA PRO A 2 -6.14 -8.65 -21.53
C PRO A 2 -4.86 -9.50 -21.58
N GLU A 3 -4.60 -10.12 -22.73
CA GLU A 3 -3.41 -10.95 -22.92
C GLU A 3 -2.12 -10.11 -22.98
N ASN A 4 -2.22 -8.85 -23.41
CA ASN A 4 -1.13 -7.89 -23.48
C ASN A 4 -1.58 -6.52 -22.99
N PHE A 5 -0.66 -5.76 -22.40
CA PHE A 5 -0.82 -4.35 -22.09
C PHE A 5 0.06 -3.53 -23.02
N GLU A 6 -0.38 -2.35 -23.42
CA GLU A 6 0.48 -1.40 -24.11
C GLU A 6 1.58 -0.91 -23.15
N ASN A 7 2.76 -0.57 -23.69
CA ASN A 7 3.82 0.03 -22.89
C ASN A 7 3.28 1.30 -22.21
N GLU A 8 3.70 1.54 -20.96
CA GLU A 8 3.35 2.76 -20.21
C GLU A 8 1.86 2.83 -19.80
N SER A 9 1.19 1.68 -19.73
CA SER A 9 -0.20 1.60 -19.26
C SER A 9 -0.35 1.72 -17.73
N LEU A 10 -1.44 2.37 -17.30
CA LEU A 10 -1.94 2.32 -15.91
C LEU A 10 -3.12 1.35 -15.82
N VAL A 11 -2.97 0.30 -15.02
CA VAL A 11 -3.99 -0.70 -14.76
C VAL A 11 -4.62 -0.42 -13.39
N ILE A 12 -5.91 -0.09 -13.37
CA ILE A 12 -6.67 0.07 -12.13
C ILE A 12 -7.61 -1.14 -11.98
N ILE A 13 -7.50 -1.84 -10.87
CA ILE A 13 -8.32 -3.00 -10.52
C ILE A 13 -9.17 -2.60 -9.31
N ASP A 14 -10.46 -2.41 -9.55
CA ASP A 14 -11.45 -2.05 -8.52
C ASP A 14 -12.44 -3.19 -8.27
N ASP A 15 -12.86 -3.31 -7.01
CA ASP A 15 -13.98 -4.12 -6.50
C ASP A 15 -14.09 -5.61 -6.86
N TRP A 16 -13.04 -6.26 -7.35
CA TRP A 16 -13.06 -7.67 -7.76
C TRP A 16 -12.26 -8.61 -6.84
N MET A 17 -12.46 -8.50 -5.52
CA MET A 17 -11.75 -9.36 -4.54
C MET A 17 -11.97 -10.87 -4.76
N SER A 18 -13.09 -11.27 -5.37
CA SER A 18 -13.42 -12.67 -5.65
C SER A 18 -12.61 -13.28 -6.80
N ASP A 19 -12.14 -12.47 -7.76
CA ASP A 19 -11.46 -12.92 -8.97
C ASP A 19 -9.95 -12.63 -8.98
N LEU A 20 -9.42 -12.23 -7.83
CA LEU A 20 -7.98 -12.20 -7.57
C LEU A 20 -7.37 -13.59 -7.80
N ASN A 21 -6.60 -13.71 -8.87
CA ASN A 21 -6.02 -14.96 -9.35
C ASN A 21 -4.52 -14.80 -9.64
N GLY A 22 -3.88 -15.89 -10.06
CA GLY A 22 -2.44 -15.89 -10.36
C GLY A 22 -2.00 -14.87 -11.40
N LYS A 23 -2.85 -14.56 -12.40
CA LYS A 23 -2.54 -13.55 -13.42
C LYS A 23 -2.43 -12.15 -12.83
N ILE A 24 -3.27 -11.81 -11.86
CA ILE A 24 -3.18 -10.52 -11.17
C ILE A 24 -1.92 -10.49 -10.31
N ALA A 25 -1.57 -11.58 -9.63
CA ALA A 25 -0.32 -11.66 -8.86
C ALA A 25 0.92 -11.44 -9.73
N GLU A 26 0.91 -11.98 -10.95
CA GLU A 26 1.97 -11.84 -11.95
C GLU A 26 2.19 -10.39 -12.41
N LEU A 27 1.15 -9.55 -12.36
CA LEU A 27 1.27 -8.11 -12.60
C LEU A 27 2.13 -7.42 -11.54
N PHE A 28 2.11 -7.92 -10.31
CA PHE A 28 2.86 -7.37 -9.18
C PHE A 28 4.28 -7.93 -9.05
N THR A 29 4.61 -9.07 -9.67
CA THR A 29 5.93 -9.72 -9.55
C THR A 29 6.85 -9.47 -10.76
N VAL A 30 6.42 -9.84 -11.97
CA VAL A 30 7.28 -9.92 -13.15
C VAL A 30 6.87 -8.91 -14.22
N THR A 31 5.57 -8.69 -14.41
CA THR A 31 5.07 -7.95 -15.58
C THR A 31 5.28 -6.42 -15.48
N SER A 32 5.17 -5.83 -14.28
CA SER A 32 5.35 -4.39 -14.06
C SER A 32 6.76 -3.90 -14.40
N HIS A 33 7.78 -4.69 -14.07
CA HIS A 33 9.18 -4.34 -14.31
C HIS A 33 9.59 -4.44 -15.78
N HIS A 34 8.99 -5.36 -16.55
CA HIS A 34 9.33 -5.56 -17.97
C HIS A 34 8.44 -4.78 -18.94
N SER A 35 7.21 -4.43 -18.55
CA SER A 35 6.20 -3.84 -19.48
C SER A 35 5.94 -2.34 -19.26
N ARG A 36 6.72 -1.67 -18.39
CA ARG A 36 6.49 -0.26 -17.97
C ARG A 36 5.05 0.02 -17.52
N ILE A 37 4.36 -0.97 -16.94
CA ILE A 37 2.99 -0.80 -16.48
C ILE A 37 2.96 -0.43 -15.00
N SER A 38 2.09 0.51 -14.65
CA SER A 38 1.74 0.82 -13.25
C SER A 38 0.45 0.13 -12.89
N VAL A 39 0.36 -0.47 -11.70
CA VAL A 39 -0.82 -1.21 -11.26
C VAL A 39 -1.32 -0.62 -9.95
N ILE A 40 -2.59 -0.23 -9.92
CA ILE A 40 -3.32 0.18 -8.73
C ILE A 40 -4.38 -0.88 -8.45
N LEU A 41 -4.29 -1.51 -7.29
CA LEU A 41 -5.29 -2.44 -6.79
C LEU A 41 -6.02 -1.81 -5.60
N ILE A 42 -7.34 -1.68 -5.73
CA ILE A 42 -8.22 -1.14 -4.70
C ILE A 42 -8.86 -2.30 -3.96
N LEU A 43 -8.74 -2.30 -2.63
CA LEU A 43 -9.22 -3.37 -1.75
C LEU A 43 -10.09 -2.80 -0.64
N GLN A 44 -11.18 -3.50 -0.32
CA GLN A 44 -12.02 -3.20 0.86
C GLN A 44 -11.36 -3.65 2.17
N ASN A 45 -10.40 -4.57 2.09
CA ASN A 45 -9.74 -5.22 3.22
C ASN A 45 -8.26 -5.44 2.89
N LEU A 46 -7.37 -5.15 3.84
CA LEU A 46 -5.92 -5.32 3.69
C LEU A 46 -5.47 -6.79 3.62
N PHE A 47 -6.22 -7.69 4.27
CA PHE A 47 -6.02 -9.13 4.25
C PHE A 47 -7.31 -9.86 3.84
N PRO A 48 -7.73 -9.78 2.57
CA PRO A 48 -8.84 -10.57 2.09
C PRO A 48 -8.45 -12.05 2.12
N ARG A 49 -9.44 -12.94 2.28
CA ARG A 49 -9.23 -14.40 2.27
C ARG A 49 -8.95 -14.89 0.84
N ASN A 50 -7.77 -14.57 0.33
CA ASN A 50 -7.32 -14.99 -0.99
C ASN A 50 -5.84 -15.36 -0.94
N LYS A 51 -5.49 -16.50 -1.56
CA LYS A 51 -4.14 -17.09 -1.53
C LYS A 51 -3.09 -16.20 -2.20
N VAL A 52 -3.45 -15.41 -3.21
CA VAL A 52 -2.50 -14.58 -3.97
C VAL A 52 -2.24 -13.22 -3.34
N MET A 53 -3.06 -12.80 -2.37
CA MET A 53 -2.93 -11.48 -1.72
C MET A 53 -1.63 -11.31 -0.97
N ARG A 54 -1.10 -12.39 -0.41
CA ARG A 54 0.21 -12.36 0.27
C ARG A 54 1.30 -11.94 -0.70
N ASP A 55 1.34 -12.55 -1.88
CA ASP A 55 2.38 -12.27 -2.86
C ASP A 55 2.22 -10.86 -3.45
N ILE A 56 0.98 -10.43 -3.73
CA ILE A 56 0.69 -9.07 -4.18
C ILE A 56 1.14 -8.04 -3.13
N SER A 57 0.79 -8.24 -1.86
CA SER A 57 1.14 -7.31 -0.78
C SER A 57 2.64 -7.24 -0.53
N LEU A 58 3.36 -8.36 -0.64
CA LEU A 58 4.82 -8.40 -0.46
C LEU A 58 5.59 -7.70 -1.59
N ASN A 59 5.03 -7.68 -2.81
CA ASN A 59 5.65 -7.03 -3.97
C ASN A 59 5.12 -5.60 -4.23
N ALA A 60 4.12 -5.15 -3.48
CA ALA A 60 3.62 -3.79 -3.56
C ALA A 60 4.71 -2.78 -3.16
N GLN A 61 4.94 -1.77 -4.01
CA GLN A 61 5.91 -0.70 -3.72
C GLN A 61 5.32 0.35 -2.77
N TYR A 62 4.01 0.56 -2.84
CA TYR A 62 3.28 1.52 -2.03
C TYR A 62 1.99 0.88 -1.53
N ILE A 63 1.61 1.19 -0.31
CA ILE A 63 0.29 0.86 0.25
C ILE A 63 -0.33 2.14 0.78
N ILE A 64 -1.55 2.44 0.32
CA ILE A 64 -2.34 3.58 0.79
C ILE A 64 -3.41 3.05 1.72
N LEU A 65 -3.39 3.47 2.98
CA LEU A 65 -4.34 3.06 4.01
C LEU A 65 -5.31 4.20 4.31
N PHE A 66 -6.57 4.00 3.97
CA PHE A 66 -7.67 4.88 4.37
C PHE A 66 -8.17 4.53 5.78
N LYS A 67 -9.00 5.42 6.35
CA LYS A 67 -9.68 5.17 7.61
C LYS A 67 -10.56 3.92 7.53
N ASN A 68 -10.18 2.88 8.25
CA ASN A 68 -10.98 1.67 8.43
C ASN A 68 -11.40 1.51 9.90
N ASN A 69 -12.67 1.83 10.19
CA ASN A 69 -13.25 1.66 11.53
C ASN A 69 -13.71 0.23 11.80
N ARG A 70 -13.88 -0.60 10.76
CA ARG A 70 -14.47 -1.93 10.86
C ARG A 70 -13.49 -2.95 11.42
N ASP A 71 -12.22 -2.89 11.00
CA ASP A 71 -11.20 -3.85 11.40
C ASP A 71 -9.81 -3.21 11.56
N VAL A 72 -9.64 -2.46 12.65
CA VAL A 72 -8.34 -1.88 13.04
C VAL A 72 -7.32 -2.97 13.36
N GLY A 73 -7.76 -4.19 13.68
CA GLY A 73 -6.88 -5.33 13.99
C GLY A 73 -6.00 -5.71 12.80
N GLN A 74 -6.50 -5.59 11.58
CA GLN A 74 -5.70 -5.80 10.37
C GLN A 74 -4.58 -4.77 10.24
N ILE A 75 -4.87 -3.50 10.49
CA ILE A 75 -3.84 -2.45 10.44
C ILE A 75 -2.77 -2.71 11.51
N GLN A 76 -3.17 -3.16 12.71
CA GLN A 76 -2.21 -3.55 13.76
C GLN A 76 -1.37 -4.77 13.36
N CYS A 77 -1.97 -5.77 12.71
CA CYS A 77 -1.25 -6.93 12.20
C CYS A 77 -0.21 -6.51 11.16
N PHE A 78 -0.61 -5.66 10.21
CA PHE A 78 0.27 -5.10 9.19
C PHE A 78 1.41 -4.28 9.80
N ALA A 79 1.11 -3.43 10.79
CA ALA A 79 2.10 -2.65 11.53
C ALA A 79 3.15 -3.55 12.21
N ARG A 80 2.72 -4.66 12.81
CA ARG A 80 3.63 -5.64 13.42
C ARG A 80 4.49 -6.36 12.39
N GLN A 81 3.93 -6.69 11.23
CA GLN A 81 4.71 -7.31 10.14
C GLN A 81 5.81 -6.39 9.61
N LEU A 82 5.55 -5.08 9.52
CA LEU A 82 6.53 -4.11 9.02
C LEU A 82 7.53 -3.62 10.07
N TYR A 83 7.06 -3.36 11.29
CA TYR A 83 7.82 -2.62 12.30
C TYR A 83 8.10 -3.41 13.58
N GLY A 84 7.58 -4.64 13.70
CA GLY A 84 7.77 -5.50 14.87
C GLY A 84 7.41 -4.77 16.16
N ASN A 85 8.38 -4.63 17.06
CA ASN A 85 8.22 -3.96 18.35
C ASN A 85 7.85 -2.47 18.25
N LYS A 86 8.04 -1.84 17.08
CA LYS A 86 7.68 -0.42 16.84
C LYS A 86 6.27 -0.24 16.25
N ALA A 87 5.43 -1.28 16.24
CA ALA A 87 4.08 -1.23 15.69
C ALA A 87 3.18 -0.15 16.33
N SER A 88 3.40 0.19 17.61
CA SER A 88 2.65 1.26 18.28
C SER A 88 2.85 2.62 17.61
N ALA A 89 4.09 2.97 17.26
CA ALA A 89 4.41 4.22 16.59
C ALA A 89 3.75 4.32 15.21
N PHE A 90 3.71 3.22 14.46
CA PHE A 90 2.97 3.14 13.20
C PHE A 90 1.47 3.37 13.40
N MET A 91 0.87 2.74 14.42
CA MET A 91 -0.55 2.89 14.72
C MET A 91 -0.91 4.32 15.13
N ASP A 92 -0.03 5.01 15.86
CA ASP A 92 -0.24 6.41 16.24
C ASP A 92 -0.21 7.31 15.00
N ALA A 93 0.70 7.05 14.08
CA ALA A 93 0.78 7.80 12.84
C ALA A 93 -0.41 7.51 11.92
N TYR A 94 -0.84 6.24 11.78
CA TYR A 94 -2.09 5.88 11.08
C TYR A 94 -3.29 6.63 11.67
N LYS A 95 -3.46 6.64 12.99
CA LYS A 95 -4.56 7.36 13.64
C LYS A 95 -4.51 8.85 13.31
N LYS A 96 -3.35 9.50 13.44
CA LYS A 96 -3.18 10.92 13.13
C LYS A 96 -3.53 11.22 11.67
N SER A 97 -2.99 10.42 10.75
CA SER A 97 -3.18 10.60 9.30
C SER A 97 -4.58 10.19 8.80
N THR A 98 -5.44 9.58 9.61
CA THR A 98 -6.80 9.18 9.21
C THR A 98 -7.90 9.81 10.07
N GLN A 99 -7.56 10.86 10.84
CA GLN A 99 -8.54 11.60 11.66
C GLN A 99 -9.56 12.36 10.80
N GLY A 100 -9.09 13.07 9.78
CA GLY A 100 -9.91 13.86 8.85
C GLY A 100 -10.65 13.01 7.82
N ASN A 101 -11.65 13.61 7.18
CA ASN A 101 -12.36 13.00 6.06
C ASN A 101 -11.42 12.91 4.84
N PHE A 102 -11.47 11.79 4.12
CA PHE A 102 -10.68 11.52 2.92
C PHE A 102 -9.16 11.45 3.11
N ASN A 103 -8.65 11.61 4.34
CA ASN A 103 -7.24 11.46 4.62
C ASN A 103 -6.81 9.98 4.60
N TYR A 104 -5.53 9.77 4.31
CA TYR A 104 -4.92 8.46 4.21
C TYR A 104 -3.50 8.46 4.75
N LEU A 105 -3.00 7.24 4.96
CA LEU A 105 -1.62 6.97 5.25
C LEU A 105 -0.93 6.30 4.06
N LEU A 106 0.04 6.98 3.44
CA LEU A 106 0.92 6.38 2.46
C LEU A 106 2.07 5.65 3.15
N VAL A 107 2.23 4.37 2.84
CA VAL A 107 3.34 3.53 3.30
C VAL A 107 4.24 3.23 2.11
N ASP A 108 5.46 3.77 2.13
CA ASP A 108 6.50 3.49 1.14
C ASP A 108 7.26 2.20 1.50
N LEU A 109 7.17 1.19 0.63
CA LEU A 109 7.82 -0.11 0.77
C LEU A 109 8.97 -0.29 -0.25
N HIS A 110 9.25 0.72 -1.07
CA HIS A 110 10.23 0.63 -2.15
C HIS A 110 11.67 0.47 -1.61
N ILE A 111 12.42 -0.48 -2.19
CA ILE A 111 13.74 -0.90 -1.69
C ILE A 111 14.75 0.26 -1.64
N ARG A 112 14.67 1.23 -2.57
CA ARG A 112 15.58 2.41 -2.56
C ARG A 112 15.31 3.39 -1.40
N GLY A 113 14.15 3.34 -0.76
CA GLY A 113 13.88 4.10 0.48
C GLY A 113 14.59 3.52 1.71
N ARG A 114 14.98 2.23 1.67
CA ARG A 114 15.64 1.55 2.81
C ARG A 114 17.09 1.98 3.05
N THR A 115 17.77 2.55 2.06
CA THR A 115 19.23 2.78 2.12
C THR A 115 19.64 4.17 2.62
N LYS A 116 18.72 5.12 2.82
CA LYS A 116 19.10 6.50 3.19
C LYS A 116 19.01 6.85 4.68
N ASN A 117 18.20 6.18 5.50
CA ASN A 117 17.85 6.72 6.82
C ASN A 117 18.25 5.79 7.98
N SER A 118 19.40 6.08 8.60
CA SER A 118 19.93 5.40 9.77
C SER A 118 19.14 5.73 11.05
N GLY A 119 18.76 4.69 11.80
CA GLY A 119 18.54 4.74 13.26
C GLY A 119 17.18 5.22 13.78
N SER A 120 16.73 6.43 13.44
CA SER A 120 15.61 7.11 14.13
C SER A 120 14.46 7.55 13.20
N GLU A 121 14.69 7.60 11.89
CA GLU A 121 13.76 8.13 10.89
C GLU A 121 12.81 7.11 10.24
N ARG A 122 12.87 5.83 10.63
CA ARG A 122 12.04 4.76 10.04
C ARG A 122 10.52 4.99 10.12
N VAL A 123 10.07 5.96 10.92
CA VAL A 123 8.66 6.28 11.15
C VAL A 123 8.17 7.47 10.30
N TYR A 124 9.05 8.16 9.56
CA TYR A 124 8.73 9.50 9.00
C TYR A 124 8.52 9.62 7.50
N SER A 125 8.66 8.57 6.68
CA SER A 125 8.14 8.63 5.30
C SER A 125 6.66 8.25 5.22
N LEU A 126 5.91 8.53 6.28
CA LEU A 126 4.45 8.57 6.24
C LEU A 126 4.07 9.92 5.65
N ILE A 127 3.94 9.98 4.33
CA ILE A 127 3.40 11.17 3.67
C ILE A 127 1.89 11.16 3.94
N ALA A 128 1.49 11.89 4.98
CA ALA A 128 0.10 12.31 5.13
C ALA A 128 -0.13 13.41 4.09
N MET A 129 -0.85 13.09 3.00
CA MET A 129 -1.37 14.15 2.13
C MET A 129 -2.71 14.57 2.73
N ASP A 130 -2.73 15.71 3.39
CA ASP A 130 -3.97 16.36 3.78
C ASP A 130 -4.72 16.75 2.50
N SER A 131 -6.01 16.40 2.41
CA SER A 131 -6.82 16.63 1.21
C SER A 131 -7.17 18.11 0.98
N ILE A 132 -6.52 19.05 1.67
CA ILE A 132 -6.70 20.49 1.48
C ILE A 132 -5.36 21.19 1.72
N GLY A 133 -4.81 21.81 0.67
CA GLY A 133 -3.81 22.87 0.81
C GLY A 133 -2.38 22.48 0.43
N PHE A 134 -2.11 22.55 -0.87
CA PHE A 134 -0.81 22.99 -1.38
C PHE A 134 -0.55 24.40 -0.79
N MET A 135 0.21 24.52 0.29
CA MET A 135 0.78 25.80 0.71
C MET A 135 2.26 25.63 0.99
N SER A 136 3.01 26.26 0.10
CA SER A 136 4.41 26.66 0.14
C SER A 136 5.04 26.77 1.53
N GLN A 137 6.27 26.25 1.63
CA GLN A 137 7.37 27.10 2.09
C GLN A 137 8.19 27.52 0.87
#